data_AF-A0A8J8DBS9-F1
#
_entry.id   AF-A0A8J8DBS9-F1
#
_cell.length_a   1.000
_cell.length_b   1.000
_cell.length_c   1.000
_cell.angle_alpha   90.00
_cell.angle_beta   90.00
_cell.angle_gamma   90.00
#
_symmetry.space_group_name_H-M   'P 1'
#
loop_
_entity.id
_entity.type
_entity.pdbx_description
1 polymer ?
#
loop_
_entity_poly.entity_id
_entity_poly.type
_entity_poly.pdbx_seq_one_letter_code
_entity_poly.pdbx_strand_id
1 'polypeptide(L)'
;MKSLFLLVLGNTEISTVPGISVAGATPELTKLTPPADAEYLFYEKPLIIDAIPVTPEGHPTPAIITKAAKELANFPVLVVRGGTYLAPLVPHVHISSVVGKDFRREPALPEFGEIIRRAKLLGEELNKSNIEELVIGESTPGGTTTAQAVLWALGYDAKTSSASLNNPQSLKENVISEAFVRVGIEKGQLRDNPLEALRQFGDPMLATVVGLSLGFRKNVVLAGGTQMLAVSALLKVLGEDLSRFMIATTKWVVKDRSATFLETAKEIGIITYAADLDLSGSRFKGLQNYEHGYVKEGVGAGGATWLAVKAGFSPKEVSRKVEELYRRLMKMKGGN
;
A
#
# COMPACT_ATOMS: atom_id res chain seq x y z
N MET A 1 4.59 23.33 -2.61
CA MET A 1 5.28 22.03 -2.42
C MET A 1 5.59 21.46 -3.79
N LYS A 2 6.79 20.91 -4.02
CA LYS A 2 7.19 20.30 -5.31
C LYS A 2 7.09 18.76 -5.26
N SER A 3 6.10 18.25 -4.54
CA SER A 3 5.89 16.82 -4.32
C SER A 3 4.61 16.38 -5.02
N LEU A 4 4.64 15.22 -5.68
CA LEU A 4 3.46 14.59 -6.27
C LEU A 4 3.14 13.30 -5.52
N PHE A 5 1.90 13.18 -5.04
CA PHE A 5 1.42 11.92 -4.47
C PHE A 5 0.88 11.02 -5.59
N LEU A 6 1.38 9.80 -5.67
CA LEU A 6 0.90 8.75 -6.57
C LEU A 6 0.17 7.70 -5.72
N LEU A 7 -1.06 7.35 -6.11
CA LEU A 7 -1.75 6.19 -5.55
C LEU A 7 -1.72 5.04 -6.55
N VAL A 8 -0.90 4.03 -6.29
CA VAL A 8 -0.80 2.83 -7.14
C VAL A 8 -1.83 1.79 -6.71
N LEU A 9 -2.69 1.37 -7.64
CA LEU A 9 -3.73 0.39 -7.39
C LEU A 9 -3.31 -1.00 -7.88
N GLY A 10 -3.54 -2.00 -7.04
CA GLY A 10 -3.24 -3.40 -7.32
C GLY A 10 -4.36 -4.35 -6.90
N ASN A 11 -4.54 -5.45 -7.62
CA ASN A 11 -5.23 -6.63 -7.13
C ASN A 11 -4.38 -7.88 -7.31
N THR A 12 -4.59 -8.85 -6.43
CA THR A 12 -4.05 -10.20 -6.54
C THR A 12 -5.14 -11.21 -6.15
N GLU A 13 -5.19 -12.34 -6.84
CA GLU A 13 -6.06 -13.46 -6.52
C GLU A 13 -5.79 -14.00 -5.11
N ILE A 14 -4.61 -13.74 -4.53
CA ILE A 14 -4.28 -14.04 -3.14
C ILE A 14 -5.26 -13.39 -2.15
N SER A 15 -5.85 -12.23 -2.48
CA SER A 15 -6.86 -11.59 -1.63
C SER A 15 -8.18 -12.38 -1.55
N THR A 16 -8.41 -13.30 -2.49
CA THR A 16 -9.61 -14.14 -2.53
C THR A 16 -9.52 -15.37 -1.62
N VAL A 17 -8.32 -15.69 -1.10
CA VAL A 17 -8.13 -16.74 -0.10
C VAL A 17 -8.80 -16.31 1.20
N PRO A 18 -9.79 -17.07 1.72
CA PRO A 18 -10.51 -16.70 2.93
C PRO A 18 -9.56 -16.46 4.11
N GLY A 19 -9.69 -15.30 4.77
CA GLY A 19 -8.87 -14.93 5.93
C GLY A 19 -7.52 -14.29 5.60
N ILE A 20 -7.07 -14.24 4.34
CA ILE A 20 -5.79 -13.59 3.99
C ILE A 20 -5.88 -12.07 4.04
N SER A 21 -6.99 -11.49 3.58
CA SER A 21 -7.17 -10.04 3.53
C SER A 21 -8.46 -9.60 4.22
N VAL A 22 -8.36 -8.48 4.94
CA VAL A 22 -9.50 -7.76 5.54
C VAL A 22 -9.71 -6.38 4.91
N ALA A 23 -9.04 -6.11 3.78
CA ALA A 23 -9.20 -4.89 3.00
C ALA A 23 -10.48 -4.96 2.14
N GLY A 24 -11.62 -5.10 2.83
CA GLY A 24 -12.94 -5.40 2.29
C GLY A 24 -13.70 -6.34 3.22
N ALA A 25 -15.03 -6.22 3.27
CA ALA A 25 -15.85 -7.02 4.20
C ALA A 25 -15.93 -8.51 3.81
N THR A 26 -15.70 -8.84 2.53
CA THR A 26 -15.60 -10.22 2.04
C THR A 26 -14.47 -10.35 1.01
N PRO A 27 -13.97 -11.57 0.74
CA PRO A 27 -13.00 -11.82 -0.34
C PRO A 27 -13.43 -11.23 -1.69
N GLU A 28 -14.71 -11.26 -2.04
CA GLU A 28 -15.25 -10.69 -3.28
C GLU A 28 -15.16 -9.16 -3.29
N LEU A 29 -15.42 -8.52 -2.15
CA LEU A 29 -15.36 -7.06 -2.03
C LEU A 29 -13.93 -6.53 -2.11
N THR A 30 -12.92 -7.35 -1.84
CA THR A 30 -11.51 -6.96 -2.06
C THR A 30 -11.22 -6.58 -3.52
N LYS A 31 -12.02 -7.07 -4.47
CA LYS A 31 -11.90 -6.71 -5.89
C LYS A 31 -12.26 -5.25 -6.17
N LEU A 32 -13.09 -4.66 -5.30
CA LEU A 32 -13.62 -3.30 -5.43
C LEU A 32 -12.88 -2.28 -4.54
N THR A 33 -12.12 -2.74 -3.55
CA THR A 33 -11.44 -1.86 -2.59
C THR A 33 -10.46 -0.87 -3.25
N PRO A 34 -9.53 -1.28 -4.13
CA PRO A 34 -8.59 -0.32 -4.73
C PRO A 34 -9.27 0.83 -5.51
N PRO A 35 -10.21 0.57 -6.44
CA PRO A 35 -10.87 1.67 -7.13
C PRO A 35 -11.73 2.53 -6.20
N ALA A 36 -12.41 1.92 -5.22
CA ALA A 36 -13.22 2.66 -4.26
C ALA A 36 -12.39 3.59 -3.36
N ASP A 37 -11.22 3.13 -2.90
CA ASP A 37 -10.26 3.95 -2.15
C ASP A 37 -9.79 5.15 -2.97
N ALA A 38 -9.45 4.92 -4.24
CA ALA A 38 -9.00 5.98 -5.15
C ALA A 38 -10.10 7.02 -5.39
N GLU A 39 -11.32 6.58 -5.69
CA GLU A 39 -12.46 7.46 -5.92
C GLU A 39 -12.78 8.33 -4.70
N TYR A 40 -12.72 7.77 -3.50
CA TYR A 40 -12.98 8.51 -2.27
C TYR A 40 -12.01 9.67 -2.02
N LEU A 41 -10.78 9.62 -2.55
CA LEU A 41 -9.86 10.75 -2.46
C LEU A 41 -10.35 11.99 -3.21
N PHE A 42 -11.27 11.84 -4.17
CA PHE A 42 -11.76 12.93 -5.03
C PHE A 42 -13.24 13.26 -4.81
N TYR A 43 -14.04 12.30 -4.34
CA TYR A 43 -15.48 12.46 -4.13
C TYR A 43 -15.87 12.36 -2.64
N GLU A 44 -17.11 12.72 -2.31
CA GLU A 44 -17.66 12.57 -0.94
C GLU A 44 -17.89 11.10 -0.55
N LYS A 45 -18.18 10.25 -1.55
CA LYS A 45 -18.26 8.79 -1.44
C LYS A 45 -17.69 8.15 -2.72
N PRO A 46 -17.24 6.88 -2.67
CA PRO A 46 -16.90 6.15 -3.89
C PRO A 46 -18.08 6.11 -4.86
N LEU A 47 -17.80 5.94 -6.15
CA LEU A 47 -18.80 5.82 -7.20
C LEU A 47 -19.07 4.35 -7.55
N ILE A 48 -18.05 3.50 -7.45
CA ILE A 48 -18.14 2.07 -7.79
C ILE A 48 -18.91 1.26 -6.74
N ILE A 49 -18.97 1.76 -5.51
CA ILE A 49 -19.74 1.21 -4.38
C ILE A 49 -20.34 2.34 -3.55
N ASP A 50 -21.50 2.12 -2.94
CA ASP A 50 -22.25 3.17 -2.22
C ASP A 50 -21.70 3.57 -0.85
N ALA A 51 -20.64 2.90 -0.38
CA ALA A 51 -19.99 3.21 0.88
C ALA A 51 -18.48 3.07 0.76
N ILE A 52 -17.74 3.81 1.56
CA ILE A 52 -16.29 3.60 1.69
C ILE A 52 -15.99 2.14 2.08
N PRO A 53 -14.87 1.56 1.61
CA PRO A 53 -14.45 0.25 2.07
C PRO A 53 -14.28 0.22 3.60
N VAL A 54 -14.74 -0.88 4.18
CA VAL A 54 -14.59 -1.18 5.61
C VAL A 54 -14.08 -2.60 5.79
N THR A 55 -13.41 -2.87 6.91
CA THR A 55 -13.12 -4.25 7.32
C THR A 55 -14.42 -4.99 7.66
N PRO A 56 -14.42 -6.34 7.79
CA PRO A 56 -15.60 -7.09 8.22
C PRO A 56 -16.21 -6.58 9.54
N GLU A 57 -15.38 -6.04 10.44
CA GLU A 57 -15.79 -5.46 11.72
C GLU A 57 -16.21 -3.97 11.62
N GLY A 58 -16.24 -3.41 10.41
CA GLY A 58 -16.73 -2.06 10.14
C GLY A 58 -15.72 -0.92 10.32
N HIS A 59 -14.42 -1.22 10.42
CA HIS A 59 -13.39 -0.18 10.51
C HIS A 59 -13.20 0.53 9.17
N PRO A 60 -13.17 1.88 9.10
CA PRO A 60 -13.01 2.59 7.84
C PRO A 60 -11.64 2.38 7.21
N THR A 61 -11.63 2.36 5.88
CA THR A 61 -10.41 2.44 5.06
C THR A 61 -9.48 3.57 5.50
N PRO A 62 -8.14 3.36 5.45
CA PRO A 62 -7.17 4.41 5.72
C PRO A 62 -7.15 5.50 4.62
N ALA A 63 -7.87 5.31 3.50
CA ALA A 63 -8.13 6.38 2.53
C ALA A 63 -8.70 7.65 3.17
N ILE A 64 -9.40 7.54 4.32
CA ILE A 64 -9.88 8.70 5.07
C ILE A 64 -8.75 9.59 5.61
N ILE A 65 -7.62 8.98 6.00
CA ILE A 65 -6.42 9.70 6.45
C ILE A 65 -5.77 10.40 5.25
N THR A 66 -5.63 9.69 4.13
CA THR A 66 -5.09 10.25 2.89
C THR A 66 -5.93 11.43 2.38
N LYS A 67 -7.27 11.29 2.38
CA LYS A 67 -8.21 12.36 2.01
C LYS A 67 -8.11 13.55 2.97
N ALA A 68 -8.03 13.30 4.28
CA ALA A 68 -7.86 14.36 5.28
C ALA A 68 -6.59 15.16 5.05
N ALA A 69 -5.45 14.48 4.87
CA ALA A 69 -4.18 15.13 4.61
C ALA A 69 -4.19 15.90 3.27
N LYS A 70 -4.78 15.32 2.22
CA LYS A 70 -4.98 15.96 0.91
C LYS A 70 -5.80 17.24 1.02
N GLU A 71 -6.93 17.21 1.73
CA GLU A 71 -7.79 18.39 1.89
C GLU A 71 -7.13 19.52 2.70
N LEU A 72 -6.30 19.17 3.69
CA LEU A 72 -5.57 20.18 4.49
C LEU A 72 -4.43 20.80 3.68
N ALA A 73 -3.56 19.97 3.11
CA ALA A 73 -2.31 20.41 2.51
C ALA A 73 -2.40 20.71 1.01
N ASN A 74 -3.52 20.38 0.38
CA ASN A 74 -3.80 20.62 -1.03
C ASN A 74 -2.68 20.11 -1.96
N PHE A 75 -2.08 18.96 -1.64
CA PHE A 75 -1.06 18.35 -2.49
C PHE A 75 -1.70 17.66 -3.71
N PRO A 76 -1.02 17.64 -4.87
CA PRO A 76 -1.54 16.99 -6.06
C PRO A 76 -1.51 15.47 -5.89
N VAL A 77 -2.56 14.80 -6.39
CA VAL A 77 -2.70 13.34 -6.42
C VAL A 77 -2.92 12.88 -7.84
N LEU A 78 -2.15 11.86 -8.27
CA LEU A 78 -2.38 11.15 -9.52
C LEU A 78 -2.60 9.66 -9.21
N VAL A 79 -3.73 9.13 -9.64
CA VAL A 79 -4.05 7.70 -9.50
C VAL A 79 -3.36 6.92 -10.62
N VAL A 80 -2.70 5.82 -10.27
CA VAL A 80 -2.00 4.94 -11.21
C VAL A 80 -2.58 3.54 -11.08
N ARG A 81 -3.26 3.06 -12.13
CA ARG A 81 -3.76 1.69 -12.20
C ARG A 81 -2.61 0.77 -12.60
N GLY A 82 -1.91 0.22 -11.61
CA GLY A 82 -0.84 -0.75 -11.80
C GLY A 82 -1.38 -2.05 -12.39
N GLY A 83 -2.47 -2.55 -11.80
CA GLY A 83 -3.24 -3.67 -12.34
C GLY A 83 -4.35 -4.09 -11.38
N THR A 84 -5.61 -3.96 -11.81
CA THR A 84 -6.80 -4.19 -10.97
C THR A 84 -7.91 -4.86 -11.76
N TYR A 85 -8.86 -5.51 -11.07
CA TYR A 85 -10.06 -6.08 -11.70
C TYR A 85 -10.87 -5.01 -12.44
N LEU A 86 -11.13 -3.87 -11.79
CA LEU A 86 -11.90 -2.77 -12.34
C LEU A 86 -11.07 -1.49 -12.38
N ALA A 87 -11.31 -0.66 -13.40
CA ALA A 87 -10.75 0.69 -13.45
C ALA A 87 -11.46 1.57 -12.41
N PRO A 88 -10.76 2.50 -11.74
CA PRO A 88 -11.43 3.49 -10.91
C PRO A 88 -12.20 4.48 -11.78
N LEU A 89 -13.33 4.97 -11.28
CA LEU A 89 -14.19 5.98 -11.91
C LEU A 89 -13.68 7.41 -11.65
N VAL A 90 -12.35 7.59 -11.69
CA VAL A 90 -11.64 8.87 -11.69
C VAL A 90 -10.61 8.89 -12.81
N PRO A 91 -10.21 10.07 -13.34
CA PRO A 91 -9.06 10.15 -14.22
C PRO A 91 -7.82 9.52 -13.59
N HIS A 92 -7.18 8.62 -14.33
CA HIS A 92 -6.04 7.84 -13.83
C HIS A 92 -5.08 7.51 -14.97
N VAL A 93 -3.82 7.23 -14.61
CA VAL A 93 -2.84 6.66 -15.52
C VAL A 93 -3.04 5.16 -15.58
N HIS A 94 -3.10 4.62 -16.80
CA HIS A 94 -3.20 3.18 -17.03
C HIS A 94 -1.82 2.57 -17.28
N ILE A 95 -1.39 1.65 -16.40
CA ILE A 95 -0.21 0.82 -16.63
C ILE A 95 -0.64 -0.55 -17.18
N SER A 96 -1.57 -1.21 -16.49
CA SER A 96 -2.15 -2.47 -16.95
C SER A 96 -3.55 -2.75 -16.38
N SER A 97 -4.20 -3.78 -16.91
CA SER A 97 -5.38 -4.42 -16.34
C SER A 97 -5.08 -5.81 -15.78
N VAL A 98 -3.80 -6.14 -15.57
CA VAL A 98 -3.36 -7.44 -15.05
C VAL A 98 -3.73 -7.54 -13.58
N VAL A 99 -4.11 -8.73 -13.14
CA VAL A 99 -4.32 -9.05 -11.72
C VAL A 99 -3.29 -10.12 -11.36
N GLY A 100 -2.61 -9.95 -10.23
CA GLY A 100 -1.65 -10.94 -9.74
C GLY A 100 -2.32 -12.29 -9.52
N LYS A 101 -1.69 -13.37 -9.95
CA LYS A 101 -2.20 -14.73 -9.85
C LYS A 101 -2.03 -15.30 -8.46
N ASP A 102 -2.80 -16.34 -8.16
CA ASP A 102 -2.57 -17.15 -6.97
C ASP A 102 -1.23 -17.89 -7.12
N PHE A 103 -0.21 -17.36 -6.45
CA PHE A 103 1.17 -17.84 -6.55
C PHE A 103 1.36 -19.28 -6.04
N ARG A 104 0.34 -19.89 -5.45
CA ARG A 104 0.36 -21.30 -5.04
C ARG A 104 0.13 -22.24 -6.22
N ARG A 105 -0.41 -21.71 -7.32
CA ARG A 105 -0.83 -22.48 -8.50
C ARG A 105 0.07 -22.21 -9.71
N GLU A 106 0.46 -20.97 -9.91
CA GLU A 106 1.24 -20.52 -11.07
C GLU A 106 2.08 -19.29 -10.71
N PRO A 107 2.99 -18.79 -11.58
CA PRO A 107 3.72 -17.55 -11.30
C PRO A 107 2.76 -16.37 -11.09
N ALA A 108 2.97 -15.58 -10.03
CA ALA A 108 2.07 -14.48 -9.66
C ALA A 108 1.92 -13.42 -10.76
N LEU A 109 3.00 -13.12 -11.49
CA LEU A 109 3.02 -11.98 -12.40
C LEU A 109 3.89 -12.25 -13.64
N PRO A 110 3.43 -13.09 -14.58
CA PRO A 110 4.13 -13.31 -15.85
C PRO A 110 4.43 -12.02 -16.62
N GLU A 111 3.56 -11.01 -16.50
CA GLU A 111 3.63 -9.72 -17.20
C GLU A 111 4.52 -8.68 -16.48
N PHE A 112 5.25 -9.06 -15.41
CA PHE A 112 6.03 -8.14 -14.58
C PHE A 112 6.95 -7.21 -15.38
N GLY A 113 7.62 -7.73 -16.42
CA GLY A 113 8.55 -6.96 -17.24
C GLY A 113 7.89 -5.82 -18.02
N GLU A 114 6.70 -6.06 -18.56
CA GLU A 114 5.93 -5.04 -19.29
C GLU A 114 5.38 -3.98 -18.33
N ILE A 115 4.91 -4.39 -17.15
CA ILE A 115 4.44 -3.48 -16.10
C ILE A 115 5.58 -2.56 -15.65
N ILE A 116 6.76 -3.12 -15.34
CA ILE A 116 7.95 -2.35 -14.97
C ILE A 116 8.33 -1.37 -16.08
N ARG A 117 8.36 -1.81 -17.34
CA ARG A 117 8.74 -0.97 -18.49
C ARG A 117 7.84 0.24 -18.63
N ARG A 118 6.52 0.05 -18.56
CA ARG A 118 5.53 1.14 -18.65
C ARG A 118 5.62 2.10 -17.45
N ALA A 119 5.72 1.55 -16.25
CA ALA A 119 5.82 2.35 -15.03
C ALA A 119 7.14 3.14 -14.97
N LYS A 120 8.23 2.56 -15.46
CA LYS A 120 9.52 3.23 -15.61
C LYS A 120 9.44 4.40 -16.58
N LEU A 121 8.81 4.22 -17.74
CA LEU A 121 8.60 5.30 -18.68
C LEU A 121 7.80 6.46 -18.06
N LEU A 122 6.75 6.14 -17.28
CA LEU A 122 6.01 7.17 -16.53
C LEU A 122 6.93 7.92 -15.54
N GLY A 123 7.76 7.20 -14.79
CA GLY A 123 8.73 7.82 -13.88
C GLY A 123 9.74 8.72 -14.62
N GLU A 124 10.21 8.29 -15.80
CA GLU A 124 11.12 9.05 -16.66
C GLU A 124 10.49 10.36 -17.14
N GLU A 125 9.23 10.33 -17.60
CA GLU A 125 8.49 11.53 -18.02
C GLU A 125 8.23 12.49 -16.86
N LEU A 126 7.95 11.98 -15.65
CA LEU A 126 7.75 12.81 -14.47
C LEU A 126 9.01 13.63 -14.10
N ASN A 127 10.22 13.16 -14.42
CA ASN A 127 11.45 13.94 -14.21
C ASN A 127 11.50 15.23 -15.04
N LYS A 128 10.77 15.31 -16.16
CA LYS A 128 10.75 16.49 -17.05
C LYS A 128 9.86 17.62 -16.52
N SER A 129 9.15 17.38 -15.43
CA SER A 129 8.33 18.37 -14.74
C SER A 129 9.09 19.06 -13.61
N ASN A 130 8.44 19.99 -12.92
CA ASN A 130 8.96 20.66 -11.74
C ASN A 130 8.83 19.84 -10.44
N ILE A 131 8.46 18.55 -10.53
CA ILE A 131 8.35 17.63 -9.41
C ILE A 131 9.77 17.27 -8.93
N GLU A 132 10.04 17.46 -7.64
CA GLU A 132 11.31 17.09 -6.99
C GLU A 132 11.20 15.80 -6.18
N GLU A 133 9.98 15.34 -5.93
CA GLU A 133 9.71 14.24 -5.01
C GLU A 133 8.42 13.52 -5.37
N LEU A 134 8.47 12.18 -5.39
CA LEU A 134 7.28 11.34 -5.47
C LEU A 134 6.97 10.76 -4.11
N VAL A 135 5.70 10.80 -3.70
CA VAL A 135 5.18 10.05 -2.56
C VAL A 135 4.24 8.98 -3.09
N ILE A 136 4.69 7.72 -3.07
CA ILE A 136 4.02 6.62 -3.75
C ILE A 136 3.30 5.76 -2.71
N GLY A 137 1.99 5.94 -2.60
CA GLY A 137 1.09 5.10 -1.81
C GLY A 137 0.52 3.94 -2.62
N GLU A 138 -0.10 2.99 -1.92
CA GLU A 138 -0.72 1.82 -2.55
C GLU A 138 -2.08 1.45 -1.95
N SER A 139 -2.95 0.85 -2.76
CA SER A 139 -4.10 0.08 -2.27
C SER A 139 -4.16 -1.27 -2.99
N THR A 140 -3.77 -2.33 -2.27
CA THR A 140 -3.63 -3.69 -2.77
C THR A 140 -4.06 -4.71 -1.72
N PRO A 141 -5.33 -5.14 -1.70
CA PRO A 141 -5.76 -6.28 -0.90
C PRO A 141 -4.91 -7.52 -1.19
N GLY A 142 -4.44 -8.20 -0.14
CA GLY A 142 -3.49 -9.31 -0.26
C GLY A 142 -2.02 -8.89 -0.41
N GLY A 143 -1.74 -7.59 -0.59
CA GLY A 143 -0.40 -7.05 -0.83
C GLY A 143 0.61 -7.32 0.29
N THR A 144 0.17 -7.48 1.54
CA THR A 144 1.08 -7.86 2.63
C THR A 144 1.63 -9.27 2.43
N THR A 145 0.83 -10.19 1.88
CA THR A 145 1.22 -11.60 1.69
C THR A 145 2.18 -11.75 0.51
N THR A 146 1.91 -11.06 -0.60
CA THR A 146 2.84 -11.01 -1.75
C THR A 146 4.16 -10.33 -1.37
N ALA A 147 4.10 -9.21 -0.63
CA ALA A 147 5.30 -8.55 -0.11
C ALA A 147 6.13 -9.45 0.81
N GLN A 148 5.47 -10.20 1.71
CA GLN A 148 6.15 -11.16 2.58
C GLN A 148 6.84 -12.27 1.80
N ALA A 149 6.14 -12.84 0.81
CA ALA A 149 6.69 -13.89 -0.05
C ALA A 149 7.94 -13.41 -0.81
N VAL A 150 7.89 -12.19 -1.36
CA VAL A 150 9.04 -11.55 -2.02
C VAL A 150 10.19 -11.34 -1.03
N LEU A 151 9.93 -10.79 0.15
CA LEU A 151 10.96 -10.57 1.18
C LEU A 151 11.63 -11.88 1.62
N TRP A 152 10.83 -12.92 1.86
CA TRP A 152 11.31 -14.26 2.20
C TRP A 152 12.16 -14.86 1.08
N ALA A 153 11.74 -14.72 -0.18
CA ALA A 153 12.50 -15.22 -1.32
C ALA A 153 13.85 -14.50 -1.46
N LEU A 154 13.90 -13.21 -1.10
CA LEU A 154 15.10 -12.38 -1.07
C LEU A 154 15.98 -12.59 0.19
N GLY A 155 15.49 -13.34 1.18
CA GLY A 155 16.27 -13.73 2.37
C GLY A 155 16.03 -12.90 3.62
N TYR A 156 15.06 -11.99 3.60
CA TYR A 156 14.65 -11.22 4.78
C TYR A 156 13.61 -12.03 5.58
N ASP A 157 13.85 -12.27 6.87
CA ASP A 157 12.89 -12.96 7.75
C ASP A 157 11.77 -12.02 8.23
N ALA A 158 11.12 -11.37 7.27
CA ALA A 158 10.11 -10.37 7.52
C ALA A 158 8.79 -11.02 7.99
N LYS A 159 8.20 -10.46 9.05
CA LYS A 159 6.82 -10.72 9.45
C LYS A 159 5.99 -9.48 9.17
N THR A 160 4.82 -9.69 8.58
CA THR A 160 3.98 -8.60 8.09
C THR A 160 2.96 -8.18 9.12
N SER A 161 2.67 -6.89 9.15
CA SER A 161 1.51 -6.40 9.88
C SER A 161 0.22 -6.87 9.19
N SER A 162 -0.90 -6.87 9.92
CA SER A 162 -2.24 -7.15 9.37
C SER A 162 -3.21 -6.05 9.72
N ALA A 163 -4.14 -5.73 8.83
CA ALA A 163 -5.25 -4.82 9.12
C ALA A 163 -6.27 -5.38 10.16
N SER A 164 -6.01 -6.55 10.73
CA SER A 164 -6.78 -7.18 11.82
C SER A 164 -5.97 -7.32 13.11
N LEU A 165 -6.67 -7.38 14.25
CA LEU A 165 -6.08 -7.58 15.58
C LEU A 165 -5.43 -8.96 15.72
N ASN A 166 -6.09 -9.99 15.21
CA ASN A 166 -5.49 -11.31 15.02
C ASN A 166 -4.84 -11.35 13.64
N ASN A 167 -3.54 -11.08 13.56
CA ASN A 167 -2.78 -11.28 12.34
C ASN A 167 -2.82 -12.79 11.99
N PRO A 168 -3.37 -13.19 10.83
CA PRO A 168 -3.44 -14.59 10.42
C PRO A 168 -2.07 -15.03 9.89
N GLN A 169 -1.03 -14.84 10.70
CA GLN A 169 0.35 -15.04 10.31
C GLN A 169 0.58 -16.49 9.88
N SER A 170 0.07 -17.47 10.62
CA SER A 170 0.15 -18.88 10.25
C SER A 170 -0.47 -19.18 8.87
N LEU A 171 -1.62 -18.56 8.55
CA LEU A 171 -2.26 -18.72 7.25
C LEU A 171 -1.40 -18.12 6.13
N LYS A 172 -0.84 -16.92 6.33
CA LYS A 172 0.09 -16.30 5.37
C LYS A 172 1.32 -17.18 5.16
N GLU A 173 1.93 -17.65 6.24
CA GLU A 173 3.11 -18.52 6.18
C GLU A 173 2.84 -19.82 5.44
N ASN A 174 1.68 -20.45 5.66
CA ASN A 174 1.25 -21.64 4.92
C ASN A 174 1.08 -21.34 3.42
N VAL A 175 0.37 -20.26 3.08
CA VAL A 175 0.15 -19.84 1.69
C VAL A 175 1.49 -19.59 0.97
N ILE A 176 2.43 -18.91 1.63
CA ILE A 176 3.77 -18.64 1.09
C ILE A 176 4.57 -19.94 0.96
N SER A 177 4.49 -20.84 1.95
CA SER A 177 5.19 -22.12 1.93
C SER A 177 4.72 -23.02 0.79
N GLU A 178 3.41 -23.09 0.52
CA GLU A 178 2.87 -23.80 -0.65
C GLU A 178 3.46 -23.26 -1.96
N ALA A 179 3.59 -21.93 -2.08
CA ALA A 179 4.19 -21.28 -3.24
C ALA A 179 5.67 -21.63 -3.40
N PHE A 180 6.41 -21.67 -2.28
CA PHE A 180 7.83 -22.00 -2.28
C PHE A 180 8.05 -23.46 -2.68
N VAL A 181 7.20 -24.37 -2.19
CA VAL A 181 7.18 -25.78 -2.63
C VAL A 181 6.89 -25.88 -4.14
N ARG A 182 5.90 -25.14 -4.66
CA ARG A 182 5.61 -25.12 -6.11
C ARG A 182 6.82 -24.70 -6.94
N VAL A 183 7.53 -23.66 -6.51
CA VAL A 183 8.70 -23.13 -7.23
C VAL A 183 9.94 -23.99 -7.00
N GLY A 184 9.96 -24.79 -5.93
CA GLY A 184 11.10 -25.61 -5.52
C GLY A 184 12.20 -24.79 -4.85
N ILE A 185 11.82 -23.80 -4.03
CA ILE A 185 12.78 -22.92 -3.35
C ILE A 185 12.60 -22.84 -1.83
N GLU A 186 13.67 -22.42 -1.16
CA GLU A 186 13.68 -22.02 0.25
C GLU A 186 13.85 -20.51 0.42
N LYS A 187 13.69 -20.01 1.65
CA LYS A 187 13.95 -18.60 1.99
C LYS A 187 15.36 -18.19 1.55
N GLY A 188 15.48 -17.03 0.91
CA GLY A 188 16.75 -16.46 0.46
C GLY A 188 17.33 -17.05 -0.82
N GLN A 189 16.73 -18.09 -1.42
CA GLN A 189 17.27 -18.68 -2.64
C GLN A 189 17.17 -17.78 -3.87
N LEU A 190 16.34 -16.74 -3.83
CA LEU A 190 16.25 -15.73 -4.89
C LEU A 190 16.90 -14.39 -4.49
N ARG A 191 17.78 -14.36 -3.47
CA ARG A 191 18.44 -13.13 -2.99
C ARG A 191 19.14 -12.32 -4.09
N ASP A 192 19.66 -12.99 -5.12
CA ASP A 192 20.38 -12.39 -6.25
C ASP A 192 19.50 -12.28 -7.52
N ASN A 193 18.24 -12.72 -7.46
CA ASN A 193 17.30 -12.81 -8.58
C ASN A 193 15.98 -12.07 -8.29
N PRO A 194 16.00 -10.74 -8.09
CA PRO A 194 14.86 -9.98 -7.59
C PRO A 194 13.67 -9.98 -8.56
N LEU A 195 13.94 -9.98 -9.87
CA LEU A 195 12.90 -10.03 -10.90
C LEU A 195 12.18 -11.38 -10.92
N GLU A 196 12.88 -12.48 -10.62
CA GLU A 196 12.24 -13.79 -10.51
C GLU A 196 11.39 -13.87 -9.24
N ALA A 197 11.85 -13.31 -8.12
CA ALA A 197 11.03 -13.21 -6.90
C ALA A 197 9.74 -12.42 -7.17
N LEU A 198 9.83 -11.30 -7.89
CA LEU A 198 8.68 -10.49 -8.28
C LEU A 198 7.75 -11.25 -9.24
N ARG A 199 8.28 -11.97 -10.23
CA ARG A 199 7.50 -12.78 -11.18
C ARG A 199 6.75 -13.90 -10.47
N GLN A 200 7.39 -14.57 -9.52
CA GLN A 200 6.82 -15.74 -8.84
C GLN A 200 5.81 -15.38 -7.76
N PHE A 201 6.03 -14.29 -7.01
CA PHE A 201 5.31 -14.02 -5.77
C PHE A 201 4.76 -12.60 -5.63
N GLY A 202 5.09 -11.71 -6.57
CA GLY A 202 4.70 -10.31 -6.51
C GLY A 202 3.25 -10.04 -6.91
N ASP A 203 2.97 -8.78 -7.16
CA ASP A 203 1.70 -8.30 -7.69
C ASP A 203 1.93 -7.07 -8.59
N PRO A 204 0.92 -6.65 -9.39
CA PRO A 204 1.06 -5.53 -10.30
C PRO A 204 1.45 -4.21 -9.62
N MET A 205 1.08 -4.02 -8.34
CA MET A 205 1.43 -2.81 -7.59
C MET A 205 2.91 -2.79 -7.26
N LEU A 206 3.47 -3.88 -6.71
CA LEU A 206 4.92 -3.97 -6.44
C LEU A 206 5.74 -3.71 -7.71
N ALA A 207 5.36 -4.33 -8.84
CA ALA A 207 6.03 -4.13 -10.12
C ALA A 207 5.93 -2.69 -10.63
N THR A 208 4.76 -2.06 -10.46
CA THR A 208 4.55 -0.66 -10.85
C THR A 208 5.38 0.29 -9.99
N VAL A 209 5.40 0.10 -8.67
CA VAL A 209 6.18 0.95 -7.76
C VAL A 209 7.68 0.80 -8.02
N VAL A 210 8.16 -0.43 -8.27
CA VAL A 210 9.55 -0.67 -8.69
C VAL A 210 9.85 0.06 -10.01
N GLY A 211 9.01 -0.08 -11.03
CA GLY A 211 9.20 0.62 -12.30
C GLY A 211 9.25 2.14 -12.14
N LEU A 212 8.27 2.73 -11.45
CA LEU A 212 8.23 4.16 -11.13
C LEU A 212 9.51 4.62 -10.42
N SER A 213 9.98 3.83 -9.45
CA SER A 213 11.18 4.13 -8.66
C SER A 213 12.47 4.04 -9.48
N LEU A 214 12.55 3.11 -10.44
CA LEU A 214 13.67 3.02 -11.38
C LEU A 214 13.68 4.15 -12.43
N GLY A 215 12.50 4.66 -12.78
CA GLY A 215 12.36 5.73 -13.78
C GLY A 215 12.55 7.13 -13.20
N PHE A 216 11.99 7.39 -12.02
CA PHE A 216 12.11 8.69 -11.36
C PHE A 216 13.43 8.78 -10.59
N ARG A 217 14.26 9.77 -10.93
CA ARG A 217 15.66 9.86 -10.46
C ARG A 217 15.88 10.76 -9.24
N LYS A 218 14.83 11.46 -8.79
CA LYS A 218 14.88 12.32 -7.61
C LYS A 218 14.36 11.57 -6.36
N ASN A 219 13.93 12.31 -5.35
CA ASN A 219 13.53 11.74 -4.06
C ASN A 219 12.23 10.93 -4.16
N VAL A 220 12.20 9.75 -3.54
CA VAL A 220 11.01 8.89 -3.50
C VAL A 220 10.68 8.52 -2.07
N VAL A 221 9.46 8.83 -1.65
CA VAL A 221 8.86 8.36 -0.41
C VAL A 221 7.93 7.21 -0.73
N LEU A 222 8.30 6.02 -0.29
CA LEU A 222 7.48 4.83 -0.40
C LEU A 222 6.47 4.84 0.76
N ALA A 223 5.21 5.20 0.47
CA ALA A 223 4.19 5.47 1.47
C ALA A 223 3.38 4.19 1.79
N GLY A 224 3.83 3.41 2.76
CA GLY A 224 3.19 2.17 3.17
C GLY A 224 4.02 1.36 4.16
N GLY A 225 3.53 0.16 4.48
CA GLY A 225 4.16 -0.75 5.44
C GLY A 225 5.08 -1.77 4.78
N THR A 226 4.84 -3.06 5.05
CA THR A 226 5.70 -4.15 4.55
C THR A 226 5.77 -4.25 3.02
N GLN A 227 4.72 -3.81 2.33
CA GLN A 227 4.71 -3.65 0.88
C GLN A 227 5.89 -2.81 0.39
N MET A 228 6.16 -1.69 1.07
CA MET A 228 7.24 -0.78 0.74
C MET A 228 8.61 -1.31 1.16
N LEU A 229 8.68 -2.20 2.16
CA LEU A 229 9.91 -2.96 2.45
C LEU A 229 10.25 -3.91 1.30
N ALA A 230 9.27 -4.62 0.74
CA ALA A 230 9.50 -5.50 -0.42
C ALA A 230 10.00 -4.72 -1.64
N VAL A 231 9.38 -3.56 -1.94
CA VAL A 231 9.88 -2.64 -2.99
C VAL A 231 11.32 -2.22 -2.71
N SER A 232 11.64 -1.83 -1.48
CA SER A 232 12.98 -1.36 -1.10
C SER A 232 14.03 -2.48 -1.23
N ALA A 233 13.69 -3.71 -0.83
CA ALA A 233 14.54 -4.87 -1.00
C ALA A 233 14.80 -5.18 -2.48
N LEU A 234 13.76 -5.13 -3.32
CA LEU A 234 13.90 -5.30 -4.77
C LEU A 234 14.83 -4.23 -5.37
N LEU A 235 14.63 -2.94 -5.03
CA LEU A 235 15.46 -1.83 -5.50
C LEU A 235 16.92 -1.98 -5.08
N LYS A 236 17.18 -2.41 -3.83
CA LYS A 236 18.53 -2.67 -3.32
C LYS A 236 19.25 -3.72 -4.15
N VAL A 237 18.60 -4.85 -4.41
CA VAL A 237 19.21 -5.96 -5.18
C VAL A 237 19.37 -5.57 -6.66
N LEU A 238 18.49 -4.72 -7.19
CA LEU A 238 18.63 -4.11 -8.52
C LEU A 238 19.74 -3.04 -8.60
N GLY A 239 20.43 -2.73 -7.49
CA GLY A 239 21.59 -1.83 -7.47
C GLY A 239 21.24 -0.34 -7.37
N GLU A 240 20.02 0.02 -6.99
CA GLU A 240 19.65 1.43 -6.78
C GLU A 240 20.26 1.96 -5.47
N ASP A 241 20.69 3.23 -5.51
CA ASP A 241 21.12 3.96 -4.32
C ASP A 241 19.90 4.31 -3.46
N LEU A 242 19.82 3.71 -2.28
CA LEU A 242 18.71 3.92 -1.34
C LEU A 242 18.76 5.29 -0.64
N SER A 243 19.82 6.09 -0.81
CA SER A 243 19.94 7.41 -0.16
C SER A 243 18.83 8.40 -0.56
N ARG A 244 18.26 8.25 -1.77
CA ARG A 244 17.13 9.04 -2.27
C ARG A 244 15.75 8.47 -1.90
N PHE A 245 15.73 7.38 -1.15
CA PHE A 245 14.51 6.68 -0.75
C PHE A 245 14.26 6.77 0.75
N MET A 246 12.99 6.83 1.11
CA MET A 246 12.54 6.60 2.48
C MET A 246 11.21 5.87 2.47
N ILE A 247 10.90 5.17 3.56
CA ILE A 247 9.54 4.65 3.80
C ILE A 247 8.81 5.59 4.75
N ALA A 248 7.61 6.03 4.36
CA ALA A 248 6.71 6.76 5.26
C ALA A 248 5.51 5.88 5.60
N THR A 249 5.41 5.49 6.87
CA THR A 249 4.32 4.67 7.40
C THR A 249 3.63 5.36 8.58
N THR A 250 2.79 4.66 9.33
CA THR A 250 2.11 5.16 10.53
C THR A 250 2.76 4.67 11.82
N LYS A 251 2.50 5.38 12.93
CA LYS A 251 2.91 4.92 14.27
C LYS A 251 2.40 3.50 14.59
N TRP A 252 1.25 3.11 14.04
CA TRP A 252 0.62 1.83 14.34
C TRP A 252 1.37 0.66 13.71
N VAL A 253 1.96 0.84 12.52
CA VAL A 253 2.84 -0.16 11.91
C VAL A 253 4.13 -0.31 12.71
N VAL A 254 4.75 0.79 13.11
CA VAL A 254 6.02 0.76 13.86
C VAL A 254 5.86 0.18 15.26
N LYS A 255 4.71 0.40 15.91
CA LYS A 255 4.41 -0.12 17.25
C LYS A 255 3.84 -1.55 17.24
N ASP A 256 3.59 -2.14 16.06
CA ASP A 256 3.04 -3.49 15.94
C ASP A 256 4.11 -4.55 16.27
N ARG A 257 4.03 -5.10 17.49
CA ARG A 257 4.96 -6.13 17.98
C ARG A 257 4.87 -7.46 17.24
N SER A 258 3.83 -7.68 16.43
CA SER A 258 3.71 -8.88 15.60
C SER A 258 4.46 -8.76 14.27
N ALA A 259 4.87 -7.54 13.88
CA ALA A 259 5.59 -7.24 12.66
C ALA A 259 7.07 -6.92 12.94
N THR A 260 7.92 -7.08 11.93
CA THR A 260 9.37 -6.81 12.04
C THR A 260 9.77 -5.59 11.22
N PHE A 261 8.92 -4.57 11.18
CA PHE A 261 9.04 -3.48 10.21
C PHE A 261 10.37 -2.72 10.35
N LEU A 262 10.72 -2.30 11.57
CA LEU A 262 11.96 -1.55 11.81
C LEU A 262 13.21 -2.42 11.63
N GLU A 263 13.16 -3.68 12.05
CA GLU A 263 14.25 -4.64 11.90
C GLU A 263 14.55 -4.87 10.42
N THR A 264 13.50 -5.12 9.63
CA THR A 264 13.61 -5.35 8.19
C THR A 264 14.08 -4.08 7.46
N ALA A 265 13.56 -2.90 7.84
CA ALA A 265 14.01 -1.63 7.28
C ALA A 265 15.51 -1.39 7.53
N LYS A 266 15.97 -1.70 8.74
CA LYS A 266 17.39 -1.60 9.12
C LYS A 266 18.27 -2.57 8.33
N GLU A 267 17.82 -3.81 8.13
CA GLU A 267 18.55 -4.81 7.34
C GLU A 267 18.64 -4.42 5.86
N ILE A 268 17.55 -3.86 5.30
CA ILE A 268 17.56 -3.28 3.95
C ILE A 268 18.50 -2.06 3.91
N GLY A 269 18.55 -1.26 4.98
CA GLY A 269 19.34 -0.03 5.04
C GLY A 269 18.56 1.19 4.53
N ILE A 270 17.25 1.22 4.78
CA ILE A 270 16.38 2.34 4.39
C ILE A 270 15.89 3.11 5.61
N ILE A 271 15.83 4.44 5.50
CA ILE A 271 15.31 5.31 6.57
C ILE A 271 13.78 5.29 6.58
N THR A 272 13.21 5.45 7.77
CA THR A 272 11.76 5.37 7.99
C THR A 272 11.22 6.61 8.67
N TYR A 273 10.05 7.07 8.23
CA TYR A 273 9.20 8.04 8.90
C TYR A 273 7.93 7.35 9.41
N ALA A 274 7.47 7.69 10.60
CA ALA A 274 6.22 7.20 11.16
C ALA A 274 5.31 8.39 11.53
N ALA A 275 4.16 8.48 10.87
CA ALA A 275 3.16 9.50 11.15
C ALA A 275 2.55 9.29 12.55
N ASP A 276 2.73 10.27 13.43
CA ASP A 276 2.21 10.23 14.81
C ASP A 276 0.74 10.68 14.89
N LEU A 277 -0.13 9.98 14.15
CA LEU A 277 -1.58 10.18 14.18
C LEU A 277 -2.16 9.62 15.47
N ASP A 278 -3.08 10.33 16.12
CA ASP A 278 -3.79 9.81 17.29
C ASP A 278 -5.30 9.91 17.10
N LEU A 279 -5.98 8.76 17.13
CA LEU A 279 -7.42 8.61 16.99
C LEU A 279 -8.09 8.17 18.31
N SER A 280 -7.36 8.08 19.41
CA SER A 280 -7.88 7.66 20.73
C SER A 280 -9.01 8.57 21.22
N GLY A 281 -8.88 9.88 20.99
CA GLY A 281 -9.87 10.90 21.36
C GLY A 281 -11.12 10.97 20.47
N SER A 282 -11.20 10.14 19.41
CA SER A 282 -12.35 10.15 18.50
C SER A 282 -13.63 9.66 19.17
N ARG A 283 -14.77 10.26 18.84
CA ARG A 283 -16.09 9.79 19.29
C ARG A 283 -16.57 8.53 18.55
N PHE A 284 -15.89 8.14 17.48
CA PHE A 284 -16.28 7.01 16.65
C PHE A 284 -15.39 5.81 16.91
N LYS A 285 -15.99 4.73 17.43
CA LYS A 285 -15.28 3.47 17.75
C LYS A 285 -14.47 2.92 16.57
N GLY A 286 -15.00 3.03 15.34
CA GLY A 286 -14.29 2.60 14.13
C GLY A 286 -12.93 3.29 13.94
N LEU A 287 -12.79 4.56 14.34
CA LEU A 287 -11.54 5.29 14.32
C LEU A 287 -10.65 4.96 15.53
N GLN A 288 -11.23 4.89 16.74
CA GLN A 288 -10.48 4.52 17.96
C GLN A 288 -9.82 3.14 17.85
N ASN A 289 -10.43 2.22 17.10
CA ASN A 289 -9.91 0.88 16.90
C ASN A 289 -8.57 0.84 16.14
N TYR A 290 -8.17 1.91 15.44
CA TYR A 290 -6.80 2.01 14.91
C TYR A 290 -5.74 1.92 16.03
N GLU A 291 -6.02 2.49 17.20
CA GLU A 291 -5.12 2.42 18.37
C GLU A 291 -5.02 1.00 18.95
N HIS A 292 -5.95 0.11 18.59
CA HIS A 292 -6.00 -1.28 19.02
C HIS A 292 -5.43 -2.24 17.95
N GLY A 293 -4.78 -1.72 16.91
CA GLY A 293 -4.09 -2.52 15.90
C GLY A 293 -4.94 -2.94 14.71
N TYR A 294 -6.14 -2.39 14.54
CA TYR A 294 -6.95 -2.57 13.33
C TYR A 294 -6.52 -1.60 12.23
N VAL A 295 -6.61 -2.05 10.98
CA VAL A 295 -6.25 -1.34 9.74
C VAL A 295 -4.78 -0.94 9.65
N LYS A 296 -4.32 -0.04 10.54
CA LYS A 296 -2.95 0.49 10.70
C LYS A 296 -2.39 1.29 9.53
N GLU A 297 -2.54 0.84 8.30
CA GLU A 297 -1.92 1.46 7.12
C GLU A 297 -2.69 1.14 5.85
N GLY A 298 -2.46 1.93 4.81
CA GLY A 298 -2.94 1.71 3.45
C GLY A 298 -3.22 3.05 2.75
N VAL A 299 -3.35 3.01 1.43
CA VAL A 299 -3.68 4.17 0.59
C VAL A 299 -2.67 5.32 0.77
N GLY A 300 -1.44 4.98 1.17
CA GLY A 300 -0.37 5.93 1.49
C GLY A 300 -0.66 6.87 2.66
N ALA A 301 -1.49 6.48 3.63
CA ALA A 301 -1.90 7.32 4.77
C ALA A 301 -0.72 7.93 5.54
N GLY A 302 0.32 7.14 5.81
CA GLY A 302 1.55 7.63 6.44
C GLY A 302 2.27 8.71 5.62
N GLY A 303 2.50 8.45 4.33
CA GLY A 303 3.13 9.42 3.42
C GLY A 303 2.28 10.65 3.11
N ALA A 304 0.97 10.51 3.05
CA ALA A 304 0.04 11.63 2.91
C ALA A 304 0.11 12.55 4.13
N THR A 305 0.14 11.97 5.33
CA THR A 305 0.33 12.72 6.57
C THR A 305 1.69 13.41 6.60
N TRP A 306 2.74 12.75 6.12
CA TRP A 306 4.06 13.37 5.98
C TRP A 306 4.04 14.60 5.05
N LEU A 307 3.33 14.53 3.92
CA LEU A 307 3.12 15.71 3.06
C LEU A 307 2.38 16.82 3.80
N ALA A 308 1.34 16.49 4.58
CA ALA A 308 0.63 17.48 5.37
C ALA A 308 1.54 18.14 6.42
N VAL A 309 2.41 17.38 7.06
CA VAL A 309 3.42 17.92 7.99
C VAL A 309 4.41 18.83 7.28
N LYS A 310 4.88 18.46 6.08
CA LYS A 310 5.72 19.35 5.24
C LYS A 310 5.01 20.64 4.81
N ALA A 311 3.68 20.63 4.73
CA ALA A 311 2.87 21.81 4.44
C ALA A 311 2.59 22.69 5.68
N GLY A 312 3.03 22.28 6.87
CA GLY A 312 2.86 23.03 8.11
C GLY A 312 1.69 22.57 9.00
N PHE A 313 1.01 21.47 8.67
CA PHE A 313 -0.05 20.90 9.51
C PHE A 313 0.52 19.89 10.51
N SER A 314 -0.01 19.87 11.72
CA SER A 314 0.33 18.85 12.71
C SER A 314 -0.41 17.52 12.44
N PRO A 315 0.14 16.37 12.89
CA PRO A 315 -0.61 15.10 12.88
C PRO A 315 -1.95 15.18 13.60
N LYS A 316 -2.05 16.01 14.66
CA LYS A 316 -3.29 16.27 15.39
C LYS A 316 -4.36 16.95 14.51
N GLU A 317 -3.97 17.87 13.64
CA GLU A 317 -4.89 18.50 12.68
C GLU A 317 -5.40 17.49 11.65
N VAL A 318 -4.53 16.59 11.18
CA VAL A 318 -4.92 15.48 10.30
C VAL A 318 -5.91 14.56 11.02
N SER A 319 -5.64 14.13 12.26
CA SER A 319 -6.58 13.34 13.07
C SER A 319 -7.94 14.02 13.24
N ARG A 320 -7.95 15.34 13.52
CA ARG A 320 -9.19 16.12 13.65
C ARG A 320 -9.99 16.12 12.34
N LYS A 321 -9.29 16.28 11.20
CA LYS A 321 -9.91 16.26 9.88
C LYS A 321 -10.45 14.88 9.51
N VAL A 322 -9.77 13.80 9.93
CA VAL A 322 -10.28 12.42 9.81
C VAL A 322 -11.62 12.27 10.54
N GLU A 323 -11.72 12.74 11.78
CA GLU A 323 -12.98 12.69 12.54
C GLU A 323 -14.10 13.49 11.86
N GLU A 324 -13.77 14.68 11.33
CA GLU A 324 -14.71 15.51 10.58
C GLU A 324 -15.27 14.78 9.34
N LEU A 325 -14.39 14.17 8.53
CA LEU A 325 -14.79 13.40 7.35
C LEU A 325 -15.64 12.19 7.73
N TYR A 326 -15.25 11.48 8.79
CA TYR A 326 -16.00 10.30 9.25
C TYR A 326 -17.41 10.71 9.72
N ARG A 327 -17.54 11.84 10.42
CA ARG A 327 -18.83 12.40 10.82
C ARG A 327 -19.73 12.71 9.62
N ARG A 328 -19.17 13.23 8.52
CA ARG A 328 -19.92 13.48 7.27
C ARG A 328 -20.45 12.18 6.67
N LEU A 329 -19.60 11.15 6.59
CA LEU A 329 -20.00 9.82 6.11
C LEU A 329 -21.13 9.21 6.95
N MET A 330 -21.06 9.32 8.29
CA MET A 330 -22.11 8.81 9.18
C MET A 330 -23.45 9.56 8.99
N LYS A 331 -23.41 10.87 8.75
CA LYS A 331 -24.63 11.65 8.46
C LYS A 331 -25.29 11.25 7.15
N MET A 332 -24.49 10.96 6.12
CA MET A 332 -25.02 10.51 4.82
C MET A 332 -25.67 9.12 4.92
N LYS A 333 -25.20 8.24 5.80
CA LYS A 333 -25.85 6.93 6.04
C LYS A 333 -27.17 7.00 6.81
N GLY A 334 -27.36 8.01 7.67
CA GLY A 334 -28.56 8.16 8.50
C GLY A 334 -29.68 9.01 7.88
N GLY A 335 -29.52 9.44 6.63
CA GLY A 335 -30.46 10.33 5.93
C GLY A 335 -31.40 9.65 4.94
N ASN A 336 -31.56 8.33 5.01
CA ASN A 336 -32.55 7.56 4.23
C ASN A 336 -33.73 7.16 5.11
#